data_AF-A0A9D3LZE7-F1
#
_entry.id   AF-A0A9D3LZE7-F1
#
_cell.length_a   1.000
_cell.length_b   1.000
_cell.length_c   1.000
_cell.angle_alpha   90.00
_cell.angle_beta   90.00
_cell.angle_gamma   90.00
#
_symmetry.space_group_name_H-M   'P 1'
#
loop_
_entity.id
_entity.type
_entity.pdbx_description
1 polymer ?
#
loop_
_entity_poly.entity_id
_entity_poly.type
_entity_poly.pdbx_seq_one_letter_code
_entity_poly.pdbx_strand_id
1 'polypeptide(L)'
;MKSIAIFTLLLSACDGFYDVLNAGGISVPSEVRAVAGETVTVRCSYPRRFSNRPKYWCSGGAYQSCRVLVRAGEPPTDRASASDDQSALTFSLTLTALRPQDEGTYWCVISGHLRYVYKSMSLRVLQPTEPPTTATKEPPEGGASDWWSILRWVLFFLLLACPLGLCLRERGVGRGCVPLCPGTGVHTPPIPLPPLPQTG
;
A
#
# COMPACT_ATOMS: atom_id res chain seq x y z
N MET A 1 5.62 -40.19 -13.52
CA MET A 1 4.70 -39.15 -14.04
C MET A 1 3.39 -38.97 -13.22
N LYS A 2 3.28 -39.50 -11.99
CA LYS A 2 2.09 -39.28 -11.12
C LYS A 2 2.30 -38.22 -10.02
N SER A 3 3.50 -37.66 -9.90
CA SER A 3 3.88 -36.80 -8.75
C SER A 3 3.76 -35.29 -8.99
N ILE A 4 3.47 -34.87 -10.23
CA ILE A 4 3.38 -33.45 -10.60
C ILE A 4 2.00 -32.86 -10.24
N ALA A 5 0.94 -33.68 -10.25
CA ALA A 5 -0.43 -33.24 -9.97
C ALA A 5 -0.69 -32.87 -8.49
N ILE A 6 0.08 -33.43 -7.55
CA ILE A 6 -0.05 -33.14 -6.11
C ILE A 6 0.58 -31.79 -5.75
N PHE A 7 1.66 -31.41 -6.43
CA PHE A 7 2.36 -30.15 -6.19
C PHE A 7 1.54 -28.93 -6.65
N THR A 8 0.75 -29.08 -7.71
CA THR A 8 -0.22 -28.07 -8.17
C THR A 8 -1.43 -27.90 -7.25
N LEU A 9 -1.85 -28.95 -6.53
CA LEU A 9 -2.94 -28.86 -5.55
C LEU A 9 -2.55 -28.11 -4.28
N LEU A 10 -1.25 -28.09 -3.94
CA LEU A 10 -0.74 -27.33 -2.80
C LEU A 10 -0.58 -25.83 -3.10
N LEU A 11 -0.34 -25.45 -4.36
CA LEU A 11 -0.30 -24.03 -4.77
C LEU A 11 -1.69 -23.40 -4.89
N SER A 12 -2.72 -24.16 -5.31
CA SER A 12 -4.10 -23.63 -5.31
C SER A 12 -4.67 -23.43 -3.91
N ALA A 13 -4.10 -24.10 -2.90
CA ALA A 13 -4.40 -23.82 -1.50
C ALA A 13 -3.80 -22.49 -1.03
N CYS A 14 -2.73 -21.98 -1.65
CA CYS A 14 -2.18 -20.67 -1.30
C CYS A 14 -3.03 -19.53 -1.86
N ASP A 15 -3.54 -19.62 -3.09
CA ASP A 15 -4.42 -18.56 -3.65
C ASP A 15 -5.75 -18.47 -2.88
N GLY A 16 -6.34 -19.60 -2.49
CA GLY A 16 -7.50 -19.61 -1.61
C GLY A 16 -7.20 -19.18 -0.16
N PHE A 17 -5.98 -19.41 0.32
CA PHE A 17 -5.55 -18.98 1.66
C PHE A 17 -5.18 -17.50 1.71
N TYR A 18 -4.74 -16.90 0.60
CA TYR A 18 -4.58 -15.44 0.48
C TYR A 18 -5.92 -14.71 0.54
N ASP A 19 -7.01 -15.27 0.01
CA ASP A 19 -8.37 -14.72 0.20
C ASP A 19 -8.89 -14.90 1.65
N VAL A 20 -8.51 -15.99 2.34
CA VAL A 20 -8.83 -16.22 3.76
C VAL A 20 -8.02 -15.31 4.69
N LEU A 21 -6.77 -14.97 4.32
CA LEU A 21 -5.92 -13.99 5.03
C LEU A 21 -6.29 -12.55 4.67
N ASN A 22 -6.79 -12.29 3.46
CA ASN A 22 -7.41 -11.03 3.05
C ASN A 22 -8.88 -10.95 3.49
N ALA A 23 -9.19 -11.46 4.69
CA ALA A 23 -10.47 -11.30 5.35
C ALA A 23 -10.80 -9.80 5.54
N GLY A 24 -11.32 -9.21 4.46
CA GLY A 24 -11.22 -7.81 4.10
C GLY A 24 -11.43 -6.84 5.26
N GLY A 25 -10.56 -5.85 5.35
CA GLY A 25 -10.88 -4.63 6.06
C GLY A 25 -11.99 -3.87 5.34
N ILE A 26 -12.41 -2.75 5.91
CA ILE A 26 -13.17 -1.77 5.14
C ILE A 26 -12.21 -1.01 4.21
N SER A 27 -12.71 -0.56 3.07
CA SER A 27 -11.95 0.21 2.08
C SER A 27 -12.61 1.57 1.86
N VAL A 28 -11.80 2.62 1.88
CA VAL A 28 -12.22 4.00 1.62
C VAL A 28 -11.08 4.68 0.83
N PRO A 29 -11.38 5.60 -0.09
CA PRO A 29 -10.34 6.42 -0.71
C PRO A 29 -9.47 7.09 0.33
N SER A 30 -8.16 7.13 0.12
CA SER A 30 -7.23 7.81 1.04
C SER A 30 -7.34 9.33 0.96
N GLU A 31 -7.66 9.85 -0.23
CA GLU A 31 -7.83 11.27 -0.51
C GLU A 31 -8.97 11.47 -1.50
N VAL A 32 -9.76 12.52 -1.30
CA VAL A 32 -10.78 13.00 -2.23
C VAL A 32 -10.58 14.49 -2.41
N ARG A 33 -10.59 14.95 -3.66
CA ARG A 33 -10.50 16.36 -4.03
C ARG A 33 -11.79 16.78 -4.70
N ALA A 34 -12.36 17.89 -4.26
CA ALA A 34 -13.59 18.43 -4.82
C ALA A 34 -13.57 19.95 -4.74
N VAL A 35 -14.29 20.64 -5.63
CA VAL A 35 -14.29 22.10 -5.68
C VAL A 35 -15.32 22.65 -4.68
N ALA A 36 -15.04 23.81 -4.10
CA ALA A 36 -16.00 24.49 -3.22
C ALA A 36 -17.32 24.76 -3.98
N GLY A 37 -18.44 24.54 -3.29
CA GLY A 37 -19.79 24.60 -3.86
C GLY A 37 -20.28 23.28 -4.45
N GLU A 38 -19.40 22.33 -4.77
CA GLU A 38 -19.80 21.03 -5.31
C GLU A 38 -20.41 20.11 -4.26
N THR A 39 -21.04 19.04 -4.76
CA THR A 39 -21.46 17.89 -3.96
C THR A 39 -20.51 16.74 -4.19
N VAL A 40 -20.02 16.12 -3.13
CA VAL A 40 -19.13 14.96 -3.19
C VAL A 40 -19.77 13.77 -2.50
N THR A 41 -19.66 12.60 -3.12
CA THR A 41 -20.07 11.32 -2.53
C THR A 41 -18.86 10.41 -2.35
N VAL A 42 -18.56 10.09 -1.10
CA VAL A 42 -17.46 9.21 -0.71
C VAL A 42 -18.02 7.83 -0.39
N ARG A 43 -17.42 6.79 -0.96
CA ARG A 43 -17.84 5.40 -0.77
C ARG A 43 -16.89 4.67 0.16
N CYS A 44 -17.45 3.96 1.14
CA CYS A 44 -16.75 3.07 2.04
C CYS A 44 -17.27 1.64 1.84
N SER A 45 -16.49 0.80 1.17
CA SER A 45 -16.84 -0.60 0.93
C SER A 45 -16.51 -1.45 2.15
N TYR A 46 -17.36 -2.44 2.45
CA TYR A 46 -17.18 -3.28 3.62
C TYR A 46 -17.51 -4.76 3.33
N PRO A 47 -16.91 -5.72 4.04
CA PRO A 47 -17.29 -7.12 3.90
C PRO A 47 -18.71 -7.43 4.38
N ARG A 48 -19.35 -8.45 3.79
CA ARG A 48 -20.74 -8.87 4.09
C ARG A 48 -21.05 -9.10 5.57
N ARG A 49 -20.07 -9.52 6.38
CA ARG A 49 -20.21 -9.67 7.84
C ARG A 49 -20.62 -8.38 8.58
N PHE A 50 -20.44 -7.24 7.93
CA PHE A 50 -20.80 -5.92 8.45
C PHE A 50 -22.12 -5.35 7.91
N SER A 51 -22.84 -6.07 7.04
CA SER A 51 -24.08 -5.60 6.40
C SER A 51 -25.06 -4.99 7.40
N ASN A 52 -25.42 -5.74 8.44
CA ASN A 52 -26.40 -5.33 9.44
C ASN A 52 -25.78 -4.62 10.65
N ARG A 53 -24.54 -4.13 10.53
CA ARG A 53 -23.85 -3.43 11.63
C ARG A 53 -24.13 -1.94 11.58
N PRO A 54 -24.24 -1.27 12.74
CA PRO A 54 -24.25 0.19 12.80
C PRO A 54 -23.02 0.79 12.11
N LYS A 55 -23.24 1.84 11.33
CA LYS A 55 -22.20 2.57 10.59
C LYS A 55 -22.42 4.06 10.73
N TYR A 56 -21.33 4.82 10.76
CA TYR A 56 -21.38 6.26 10.81
C TYR A 56 -20.14 6.90 10.21
N TRP A 57 -20.31 8.14 9.77
CA TRP A 57 -19.21 9.00 9.35
C TRP A 57 -18.89 10.01 10.45
N CYS A 58 -17.60 10.26 10.64
CA CYS A 58 -17.08 11.12 11.69
C CYS A 58 -15.98 12.02 11.12
N SER A 59 -15.87 13.28 11.56
CA SER A 59 -14.79 14.19 11.13
C SER A 59 -13.91 14.63 12.29
N GLY A 60 -12.62 14.77 12.04
CA GLY A 60 -11.63 15.20 13.03
C GLY A 60 -10.26 14.58 12.78
N GLY A 61 -9.21 15.23 13.28
CA GLY A 61 -7.82 14.78 13.08
C GLY A 61 -7.49 13.44 13.74
N ALA A 62 -8.22 13.06 14.79
CA ALA A 62 -8.08 11.78 15.47
C ALA A 62 -9.45 11.11 15.64
N TYR A 63 -9.51 9.80 15.40
CA TYR A 63 -10.75 9.01 15.54
C TYR A 63 -11.34 9.09 16.96
N GLN A 64 -10.52 9.06 18.01
CA GLN A 64 -10.98 9.04 19.41
C GLN A 64 -11.76 10.29 19.82
N SER A 65 -11.53 11.41 19.13
CA SER A 65 -12.14 12.71 19.44
C SER A 65 -12.88 13.29 18.23
N CYS A 66 -13.20 12.46 17.23
CA CYS A 66 -13.90 12.92 16.05
C CYS A 66 -15.35 13.27 16.38
N ARG A 67 -15.92 14.22 15.63
CA ARG A 67 -17.33 14.60 15.71
C ARG A 67 -18.14 13.74 14.75
N VAL A 68 -19.14 13.04 15.25
CA VAL A 68 -20.07 12.28 14.40
C VAL A 68 -20.85 13.25 13.52
N LEU A 69 -20.84 13.00 12.21
CA LEU A 69 -21.55 13.80 11.22
C LEU A 69 -22.93 13.23 10.94
N VAL A 70 -22.97 11.95 10.59
CA VAL A 70 -24.17 11.23 10.15
C VAL A 70 -24.04 9.74 10.44
N ARG A 71 -25.17 9.08 10.70
CA ARG A 71 -25.24 7.62 10.87
C ARG A 71 -26.12 6.99 9.80
N ALA A 72 -25.90 5.72 9.52
CA ALA A 72 -26.78 4.94 8.66
C ALA A 72 -28.20 4.89 9.25
N GLY A 73 -29.21 5.20 8.44
CA GLY A 73 -30.62 5.18 8.84
C GLY A 73 -31.10 6.38 9.67
N GLU A 74 -30.21 7.32 10.01
CA GLU A 74 -30.60 8.60 10.61
C GLU A 74 -30.95 9.63 9.52
N PRO A 75 -31.83 10.61 9.82
CA PRO A 75 -32.12 11.69 8.88
C PRO A 75 -30.85 12.49 8.57
N PRO A 76 -30.76 13.07 7.35
CA PRO A 76 -29.64 13.90 6.97
C PRO A 76 -29.56 15.16 7.84
N THR A 77 -28.35 15.69 7.96
CA THR A 77 -28.12 17.05 8.46
C THR A 77 -28.17 18.04 7.29
N ASP A 78 -28.08 19.35 7.55
CA ASP A 78 -28.17 20.41 6.53
C ASP A 78 -27.34 20.15 5.27
N ARG A 79 -26.12 19.62 5.43
CA ARG A 79 -25.15 19.45 4.32
C ARG A 79 -24.50 18.08 4.26
N ALA A 80 -24.87 17.15 5.14
CA ALA A 80 -24.29 15.81 5.17
C ALA A 80 -25.40 14.76 5.28
N SER A 81 -25.31 13.72 4.46
CA SER A 81 -26.19 12.56 4.49
C SER A 81 -25.39 11.27 4.38
N ALA A 82 -25.94 10.20 4.95
CA ALA A 82 -25.37 8.86 4.86
C ALA A 82 -26.35 7.90 4.19
N SER A 83 -25.82 7.00 3.37
CA SER A 83 -26.60 5.95 2.71
C SER A 83 -25.86 4.62 2.83
N ASP A 84 -26.53 3.59 3.34
CA ASP A 84 -25.97 2.24 3.45
C ASP A 84 -26.62 1.32 2.42
N ASP A 85 -25.92 1.06 1.32
CA ASP A 85 -26.34 0.07 0.33
C ASP A 85 -25.78 -1.30 0.72
N GLN A 86 -26.61 -2.08 1.41
CA GLN A 86 -26.27 -3.44 1.85
C GLN A 86 -26.14 -4.44 0.70
N SER A 87 -26.74 -4.16 -0.46
CA SER A 87 -26.63 -5.03 -1.64
C SER A 87 -25.28 -4.85 -2.32
N ALA A 88 -24.83 -3.60 -2.45
CA ALA A 88 -23.52 -3.23 -2.98
C ALA A 88 -22.42 -3.25 -1.90
N LEU A 89 -22.76 -3.60 -0.65
CA LEU A 89 -21.87 -3.61 0.50
C LEU A 89 -21.06 -2.30 0.66
N THR A 90 -21.75 -1.17 0.46
CA THR A 90 -21.13 0.15 0.36
C THR A 90 -21.88 1.17 1.21
N PHE A 91 -21.17 1.75 2.16
CA PHE A 91 -21.65 2.84 3.00
C PHE A 91 -21.11 4.17 2.49
N SER A 92 -22.00 5.09 2.12
CA SER A 92 -21.64 6.34 1.44
C SER A 92 -21.91 7.56 2.32
N LEU A 93 -20.99 8.52 2.27
CA LEU A 93 -21.18 9.88 2.78
C LEU A 93 -21.40 10.80 1.59
N THR A 94 -22.45 11.62 1.64
CA THR A 94 -22.65 12.70 0.69
C THR A 94 -22.55 14.03 1.42
N LEU A 95 -21.64 14.90 0.97
CA LEU A 95 -21.49 16.27 1.44
C LEU A 95 -21.92 17.22 0.32
N THR A 96 -22.86 18.12 0.61
CA THR A 96 -23.37 19.10 -0.35
C THR A 96 -22.83 20.50 -0.06
N ALA A 97 -22.72 21.33 -1.10
CA ALA A 97 -22.26 22.71 -1.01
C ALA A 97 -20.97 22.82 -0.18
N LEU A 98 -19.92 22.13 -0.66
CA LEU A 98 -18.62 22.07 0.00
C LEU A 98 -18.06 23.47 0.28
N ARG A 99 -17.49 23.65 1.46
CA ARG A 99 -16.83 24.88 1.89
C ARG A 99 -15.36 24.61 2.16
N PRO A 100 -14.47 25.60 2.04
CA PRO A 100 -13.07 25.44 2.42
C PRO A 100 -12.87 24.92 3.86
N GLN A 101 -13.80 25.22 4.77
CA GLN A 101 -13.78 24.75 6.16
C GLN A 101 -14.16 23.26 6.32
N ASP A 102 -14.72 22.64 5.28
CA ASP A 102 -14.99 21.20 5.28
C ASP A 102 -13.73 20.39 4.95
N GLU A 103 -12.61 21.03 4.57
CA GLU A 103 -11.32 20.34 4.42
C GLU A 103 -10.87 19.69 5.73
N GLY A 104 -10.43 18.44 5.65
CA GLY A 104 -9.96 17.72 6.83
C GLY A 104 -9.98 16.21 6.71
N THR A 105 -9.91 15.56 7.87
CA THR A 105 -9.92 14.09 7.97
C THR A 105 -11.32 13.59 8.33
N TYR A 106 -11.79 12.64 7.56
CA TYR A 106 -13.07 11.95 7.72
C TYR A 106 -12.82 10.47 7.96
N TRP A 107 -13.68 9.85 8.75
CA TRP A 107 -13.57 8.45 9.15
C TRP A 107 -14.85 7.72 8.79
N CYS A 108 -14.72 6.65 8.00
CA CYS A 108 -15.76 5.65 7.88
C CYS A 108 -15.64 4.70 9.06
N VAL A 109 -16.70 4.53 9.84
CA VAL A 109 -16.68 3.71 11.05
C VAL A 109 -17.82 2.70 11.03
N ILE A 110 -17.48 1.46 11.33
CA ILE A 110 -18.40 0.33 11.39
C ILE A 110 -18.24 -0.37 12.73
N SER A 111 -19.36 -0.65 13.40
CA SER A 111 -19.35 -1.44 14.63
C SER A 111 -19.01 -2.91 14.33
N GLY A 112 -17.87 -3.37 14.82
CA GLY A 112 -17.50 -4.79 14.80
C GLY A 112 -17.99 -5.52 16.06
N HIS A 113 -17.75 -6.83 16.12
CA HIS A 113 -18.17 -7.65 17.27
C HIS A 113 -17.43 -7.31 18.57
N LEU A 114 -16.12 -7.02 18.50
CA LEU A 114 -15.28 -6.75 19.67
C LEU A 114 -14.72 -5.33 19.69
N ARG A 115 -14.52 -4.74 18.51
CA ARG A 115 -13.91 -3.41 18.31
C ARG A 115 -14.55 -2.74 17.10
N TYR A 116 -14.52 -1.42 17.08
CA TYR A 116 -14.85 -0.66 15.88
C TYR A 116 -13.80 -0.89 14.78
N VAL A 117 -14.28 -0.97 13.54
CA VAL A 117 -13.44 -1.00 12.35
C VAL A 117 -13.58 0.35 11.67
N TYR A 118 -12.47 1.03 11.43
CA TYR A 118 -12.48 2.35 10.85
C TYR A 118 -11.29 2.59 9.92
N LYS A 119 -11.48 3.49 8.95
CA LYS A 119 -10.48 3.96 8.00
C LYS A 119 -10.71 5.44 7.73
N SER A 120 -9.62 6.19 7.57
CA SER A 120 -9.63 7.62 7.30
C SER A 120 -9.53 7.95 5.82
N MET A 121 -10.08 9.10 5.45
CA MET A 121 -9.93 9.78 4.18
C MET A 121 -9.59 11.24 4.43
N SER A 122 -8.66 11.81 3.66
CA SER A 122 -8.46 13.26 3.58
C SER A 122 -9.36 13.88 2.52
N LEU A 123 -10.18 14.85 2.89
CA LEU A 123 -10.93 15.68 1.94
C LEU A 123 -10.16 16.97 1.72
N ARG A 124 -9.80 17.28 0.48
CA ARG A 124 -9.25 18.58 0.08
C ARG A 124 -10.27 19.36 -0.73
N VAL A 125 -10.45 20.63 -0.38
CA VAL A 125 -11.41 21.49 -1.06
C VAL A 125 -10.65 22.48 -1.93
N LEU A 126 -10.83 22.34 -3.25
CA LEU A 126 -10.22 23.23 -4.23
C LEU A 126 -11.08 24.49 -4.37
N GLN A 127 -10.45 25.63 -4.61
CA GLN A 127 -11.20 26.85 -4.94
C GLN A 127 -11.70 26.75 -6.39
N PRO A 128 -12.89 27.29 -6.71
CA PRO A 128 -13.32 27.44 -8.09
C PRO A 128 -12.30 28.32 -8.79
N THR A 129 -11.67 27.81 -9.85
CA THR A 129 -10.87 28.64 -10.73
C THR A 129 -11.82 29.62 -11.40
N GLU A 130 -11.82 30.86 -10.91
CA GLU A 130 -12.41 31.97 -11.67
C GLU A 130 -11.71 31.99 -13.04
N PRO A 131 -12.46 32.08 -14.17
CA PRO A 131 -11.83 32.19 -15.48
C PRO A 131 -10.81 33.32 -15.44
N PRO A 132 -9.63 33.17 -16.09
CA PRO A 132 -8.58 34.15 -15.98
C PRO A 132 -9.10 35.48 -16.49
N THR A 133 -9.35 36.42 -15.57
CA THR A 133 -9.49 37.82 -15.92
C THR A 133 -8.13 38.24 -16.45
N THR A 134 -8.10 38.56 -17.75
CA THR A 134 -6.97 39.05 -18.56
C THR A 134 -5.83 39.65 -17.73
N ALA A 135 -4.77 38.87 -17.52
CA ALA A 135 -3.44 39.37 -17.19
C ALA A 135 -2.56 39.20 -18.43
N THR A 136 -2.33 40.32 -19.10
CA THR A 136 -1.41 40.46 -20.24
C THR A 136 0.02 40.69 -19.74
N LYS A 137 0.98 39.95 -20.35
CA LYS A 137 2.46 39.94 -20.22
C LYS A 137 3.02 39.18 -19.00
N GLU A 138 4.03 38.32 -19.10
CA GLU A 138 5.14 38.18 -20.05
C GLU A 138 5.61 36.70 -20.10
N PRO A 139 6.18 36.19 -21.21
CA PRO A 139 6.77 34.86 -21.27
C PRO A 139 8.04 34.79 -20.40
N PRO A 140 8.25 33.76 -19.57
CA PRO A 140 9.59 33.47 -19.09
C PRO A 140 10.43 32.96 -20.26
N GLU A 141 11.13 33.89 -20.92
CA GLU A 141 12.33 33.56 -21.67
C GLU A 141 13.38 33.00 -20.70
N GLY A 142 14.01 31.90 -21.11
CA GLY A 142 15.33 31.53 -20.61
C GLY A 142 15.36 30.31 -19.70
N GLY A 143 15.87 29.21 -20.26
CA GLY A 143 16.53 28.18 -19.47
C GLY A 143 15.98 26.77 -19.64
N ALA A 144 15.79 26.31 -20.88
CA ALA A 144 15.91 24.88 -21.16
C ALA A 144 17.35 24.45 -20.84
N SER A 145 17.61 24.18 -19.56
CA SER A 145 18.88 23.65 -19.10
C SER A 145 18.92 22.17 -19.45
N ASP A 146 19.67 21.91 -20.51
CA ASP A 146 20.10 20.65 -21.08
C ASP A 146 20.16 19.46 -20.10
N TRP A 147 19.01 18.85 -19.81
CA TRP A 147 18.95 17.57 -19.11
C TRP A 147 19.66 16.46 -19.91
N TRP A 148 19.76 16.65 -21.22
CA TRP A 148 20.54 15.83 -22.16
C TRP A 148 22.05 15.91 -21.90
N SER A 149 22.56 17.02 -21.36
CA SER A 149 23.95 17.14 -20.93
C SER A 149 24.19 16.33 -19.66
N ILE A 150 23.29 16.39 -18.67
CA ILE A 150 23.43 15.61 -17.44
C ILE A 150 23.40 14.10 -17.74
N LEU A 151 22.47 13.66 -18.61
CA LEU A 151 22.36 12.26 -19.03
C LEU A 151 23.60 11.77 -19.81
N ARG A 152 24.21 12.65 -20.61
CA ARG A 152 25.45 12.37 -21.35
C ARG A 152 26.68 12.26 -20.44
N TRP A 153 26.77 13.05 -19.37
CA TRP A 153 27.86 12.97 -18.40
C TRP A 153 27.74 11.73 -17.50
N VAL A 154 26.52 11.35 -17.09
CA VAL A 154 26.30 10.12 -16.31
C VAL A 154 26.70 8.87 -17.10
N LEU A 155 26.36 8.82 -18.40
CA LEU A 155 26.80 7.73 -19.30
C LEU A 155 28.32 7.72 -19.50
N PHE A 156 28.96 8.89 -19.57
CA PHE A 156 30.41 9.02 -19.70
C PHE A 156 31.16 8.56 -18.43
N PHE A 157 30.66 8.89 -17.23
CA PHE A 157 31.25 8.42 -15.96
C PHE A 157 31.02 6.92 -15.71
N LEU A 158 29.87 6.36 -16.12
CA LEU A 158 29.63 4.92 -16.06
C LEU A 158 30.53 4.11 -17.02
N LEU A 159 30.90 4.69 -18.16
CA LEU A 159 31.85 4.10 -19.12
C LEU A 159 33.32 4.25 -18.67
N LEU A 160 33.68 5.33 -17.97
CA LEU A 160 35.02 5.57 -17.42
C LEU A 160 35.30 4.85 -16.08
N ALA A 161 34.27 4.41 -15.36
CA ALA A 161 34.43 3.58 -14.16
C ALA A 161 34.79 2.11 -14.50
N CYS A 162 34.67 1.71 -15.76
CA CYS A 162 34.90 0.33 -16.20
C CYS A 162 36.39 -0.06 -16.36
N PRO A 163 37.35 0.83 -16.70
CA PRO A 163 38.76 0.41 -16.84
C PRO A 163 39.65 0.60 -15.60
N LEU A 164 39.18 1.23 -14.51
CA LEU A 164 39.99 1.48 -13.30
C LEU A 164 39.64 0.58 -12.09
N GLY A 165 38.63 -0.29 -12.22
CA GLY A 165 38.18 -1.19 -11.15
C GLY A 165 38.80 -2.60 -11.14
N LEU A 166 39.60 -2.96 -12.14
CA LEU A 166 40.29 -4.26 -12.17
C LEU A 166 41.76 -4.12 -12.57
N CYS A 167 42.59 -4.63 -11.66
CA CYS A 167 44.05 -4.83 -11.75
C CYS A 167 44.95 -3.65 -11.34
N LEU A 168 44.95 -3.33 -10.05
CA LEU A 168 46.24 -3.26 -9.35
C LEU A 168 46.39 -4.50 -8.44
N ARG A 169 47.14 -5.43 -9.00
CA ARG A 169 47.69 -6.67 -8.45
C ARG A 169 49.03 -6.32 -7.78
N GLU A 170 49.33 -7.06 -6.70
CA GLU A 170 50.56 -7.11 -5.86
C GLU A 170 50.68 -6.04 -4.76
N ARG A 171 50.97 -6.33 -3.48
CA ARG A 171 51.68 -7.49 -2.85
C ARG A 171 51.45 -7.50 -1.32
N GLY A 172 51.20 -8.69 -0.76
CA GLY A 172 51.41 -9.07 0.66
C GLY A 172 50.35 -8.54 1.64
N VAL A 173 49.73 -9.29 2.55
CA VAL A 173 50.06 -10.56 3.23
C VAL A 173 48.75 -11.19 3.74
N GLY A 174 48.63 -12.52 3.69
CA GLY A 174 47.75 -13.29 4.58
C GLY A 174 46.33 -13.60 4.11
N ARG A 175 46.18 -14.42 3.04
CA ARG A 175 44.90 -14.97 2.59
C ARG A 175 44.41 -16.09 3.51
N GLY A 176 43.16 -15.96 3.94
CA GLY A 176 42.29 -17.06 4.35
C GLY A 176 40.89 -16.83 3.78
N CYS A 177 40.75 -16.91 2.45
CA CYS A 177 39.43 -16.91 1.82
C CYS A 177 38.92 -18.34 1.74
N VAL A 178 37.75 -18.56 2.32
CA VAL A 178 36.99 -19.81 2.32
C VAL A 178 36.54 -20.13 0.89
N PRO A 179 36.73 -21.38 0.40
CA PRO A 179 36.21 -21.79 -0.89
C PRO A 179 34.70 -22.02 -0.83
N LEU A 180 33.96 -21.37 -1.73
CA LEU A 180 32.58 -21.69 -2.06
C LEU A 180 32.56 -22.90 -3.01
N CYS A 181 31.86 -23.94 -2.56
CA CYS A 181 31.42 -25.17 -3.24
C CYS A 181 32.42 -26.33 -3.35
N PRO A 182 32.03 -27.50 -2.81
CA PRO A 182 32.25 -28.79 -3.46
C PRO A 182 30.92 -29.39 -3.90
N GLY A 183 30.75 -29.53 -5.22
CA GLY A 183 29.79 -30.46 -5.81
C GLY A 183 30.40 -31.86 -5.90
N THR A 184 29.53 -32.86 -5.71
CA THR A 184 29.61 -34.27 -6.11
C THR A 184 30.76 -35.13 -5.55
N GLY A 185 30.39 -36.01 -4.60
CA GLY A 185 31.20 -37.15 -4.14
C GLY A 185 30.30 -38.21 -3.51
N VAL A 186 30.57 -39.46 -3.83
CA VAL A 186 29.68 -40.63 -3.80
C VAL A 186 29.56 -41.27 -2.41
N HIS A 187 28.42 -41.94 -2.19
CA HIS A 187 28.06 -42.84 -1.09
C HIS A 187 29.18 -43.73 -0.52
N THR A 188 29.18 -43.93 0.80
CA THR A 188 29.50 -45.23 1.43
C THR A 188 28.75 -45.37 2.78
N PRO A 189 28.07 -46.51 3.05
CA PRO A 189 27.38 -46.77 4.31
C PRO A 189 28.38 -47.14 5.44
N PRO A 190 27.99 -46.99 6.73
CA PRO A 190 28.87 -47.23 7.87
C PRO A 190 29.23 -48.72 8.05
N ILE A 191 30.51 -48.98 8.29
CA ILE A 191 31.07 -50.28 8.68
C ILE A 191 30.84 -50.50 10.20
N PRO A 192 30.37 -51.67 10.67
CA PRO A 192 30.25 -51.97 12.10
C PRO A 192 31.63 -52.17 12.75
N LEU A 193 31.81 -51.64 13.96
CA LEU A 193 33.01 -51.80 14.79
C LEU A 193 33.10 -53.21 15.41
N PRO A 194 34.32 -53.75 15.62
CA PRO A 194 34.53 -55.00 16.37
C PRO A 194 34.35 -54.81 17.89
N PRO A 195 33.95 -55.87 18.63
CA PRO A 195 33.76 -55.80 20.08
C PRO A 195 35.09 -55.70 20.85
N LEU A 196 35.08 -54.93 21.95
CA LEU A 196 36.22 -54.79 22.86
C LEU A 196 36.51 -56.10 23.63
N PRO A 197 37.79 -56.36 23.97
CA PRO A 197 38.16 -57.49 24.81
C PRO A 197 37.72 -57.28 26.26
N GLN A 198 37.08 -58.31 26.83
CA GLN A 198 36.76 -58.41 28.25
C GLN A 198 38.07 -58.70 29.02
N THR A 199 38.49 -57.80 29.90
CA THR A 199 39.45 -58.11 30.97
C THR A 199 38.69 -58.71 32.16
N GLY A 200 39.11 -59.90 32.58
CA GLY A 200 38.54 -60.65 33.70
C GLY A 200 38.85 -60.10 35.08
#